data_AF-A0A935TN35-F1
#
_entry.id   AF-A0A935TN35-F1
#
_cell.length_a   1.000
_cell.length_b   1.000
_cell.length_c   1.000
_cell.angle_alpha   90.00
_cell.angle_beta   90.00
_cell.angle_gamma   90.00
#
_symmetry.space_group_name_H-M   'P 1'
#
loop_
_entity.id
_entity.type
_entity.pdbx_description
1 polymer ?
#
loop_
_entity_poly.entity_id
_entity_poly.type
_entity_poly.pdbx_seq_one_letter_code
_entity_poly.pdbx_strand_id
1 'polypeptide(L)'
;MESGNLSSKIIRYKQVLENTVNYRLEWHNDVKPMLLKELNHVLKALELPKAEVLEKNNIENLEAVVLDLGRTSSGITENLEDTGVKRTMIKSNGSLIYQQLFNGKIMVMIMSPHIEGYGEPKPPLSLEILRPDELKVPFVIRHAETFLRDITEWEDYDDEQPNKTGQGFNPIGFNTEPPNEE
;
A
#
# COMPACT_ATOMS: atom_id res chain seq x y z
N MET A 1 12.24 41.02 22.50
CA MET A 1 12.59 40.22 21.30
C MET A 1 11.89 38.84 21.25
N GLU A 2 11.01 38.47 22.20
CA GLU A 2 10.22 37.21 22.13
C GLU A 2 8.95 37.30 21.25
N SER A 3 8.34 38.47 21.14
CA SER A 3 7.08 38.67 20.41
C SER A 3 7.19 38.41 18.91
N GLY A 4 8.34 38.69 18.29
CA GLY A 4 8.58 38.41 16.86
C GLY A 4 8.55 36.92 16.52
N ASN A 5 9.02 36.07 17.43
CA ASN A 5 8.99 34.61 17.26
C ASN A 5 7.55 34.08 17.33
N LEU A 6 6.76 34.55 18.30
CA LEU A 6 5.36 34.16 18.42
C LEU A 6 4.51 34.61 17.22
N SER A 7 4.67 35.86 16.75
CA SER A 7 3.94 36.34 15.57
C SER A 7 4.21 35.50 14.32
N SER A 8 5.47 35.12 14.07
CA SER A 8 5.82 34.26 12.94
C SER A 8 5.16 32.87 13.01
N LYS A 9 5.08 32.28 14.22
CA LYS A 9 4.41 31.00 14.46
C LYS A 9 2.90 31.10 14.25
N ILE A 10 2.28 32.20 14.69
CA ILE A 10 0.85 32.46 14.47
C ILE A 10 0.55 32.57 12.97
N ILE A 11 1.36 33.31 12.22
CA ILE A 11 1.19 33.45 10.76
C ILE A 11 1.33 32.10 10.08
N ARG A 12 2.38 31.33 10.41
CA ARG A 12 2.59 29.99 9.87
C ARG A 12 1.43 29.05 10.17
N TYR A 13 0.90 29.09 11.40
CA TYR A 13 -0.24 28.26 11.78
C TYR A 13 -1.48 28.58 10.94
N LYS A 14 -1.81 29.87 10.78
CA LYS A 14 -2.92 30.31 9.92
C LYS A 14 -2.75 29.82 8.48
N GLN A 15 -1.54 29.93 7.94
CA GLN A 15 -1.24 29.43 6.59
C GLN A 15 -1.46 27.92 6.48
N VAL A 16 -1.08 27.13 7.48
CA VAL A 16 -1.28 25.67 7.46
C VAL A 16 -2.78 25.32 7.49
N LEU A 17 -3.58 26.05 8.25
CA LEU A 17 -5.03 25.87 8.27
C LEU A 17 -5.66 26.17 6.91
N GLU A 18 -5.27 27.28 6.29
CA GLU A 18 -5.73 27.65 4.95
C GLU A 18 -5.32 26.63 3.89
N ASN A 19 -4.06 26.19 3.91
CA ASN A 19 -3.55 25.16 3.01
C ASN A 19 -4.34 23.85 3.16
N THR A 20 -4.72 23.47 4.39
CA THR A 20 -5.50 22.24 4.62
C THR A 20 -6.86 22.29 3.91
N VAL A 21 -7.51 23.46 3.92
CA VAL A 21 -8.78 23.67 3.19
C VAL A 21 -8.54 23.58 1.69
N ASN A 22 -7.53 24.27 1.17
CA ASN A 22 -7.20 24.29 -0.26
C ASN A 22 -6.83 22.89 -0.77
N TYR A 23 -6.04 22.13 -0.01
CA TYR A 23 -5.64 20.78 -0.40
C TYR A 23 -6.82 19.80 -0.49
N ARG A 24 -7.83 19.95 0.37
CA ARG A 24 -9.05 19.14 0.29
C ARG A 24 -9.87 19.47 -0.96
N LEU A 25 -9.96 20.75 -1.32
CA LEU A 25 -10.61 21.17 -2.56
C LEU A 25 -9.88 20.62 -3.80
N GLU A 26 -8.55 20.75 -3.84
CA GLU A 26 -7.72 20.27 -4.94
C GLU A 26 -7.76 18.73 -5.07
N TRP A 27 -7.90 18.00 -3.96
CA TRP A 27 -8.14 16.56 -3.98
C TRP A 27 -9.37 16.18 -4.80
N HIS A 28 -10.51 16.83 -4.55
CA HIS A 28 -11.75 16.53 -5.24
C HIS A 28 -11.80 17.05 -6.68
N ASN A 29 -11.25 18.23 -6.91
CA ASN A 29 -11.34 18.90 -8.22
C ASN A 29 -10.34 18.33 -9.23
N ASP A 30 -9.12 18.04 -8.79
CA ASP A 30 -7.99 17.79 -9.70
C ASP A 30 -7.32 16.44 -9.46
N VAL A 31 -6.91 16.16 -8.22
CA VAL A 31 -6.05 14.99 -7.94
C VAL A 31 -6.79 13.67 -8.08
N LYS A 32 -7.94 13.50 -7.43
CA LYS A 32 -8.70 12.24 -7.47
C LYS A 32 -9.12 11.88 -8.91
N PRO A 33 -9.69 12.81 -9.71
CA PRO A 33 -9.96 12.54 -11.13
C PRO A 33 -8.73 12.15 -11.95
N MET A 34 -7.58 12.83 -11.72
CA MET A 34 -6.32 12.50 -12.37
C MET A 34 -5.83 11.09 -12.00
N LEU A 35 -5.86 10.73 -10.71
CA LEU A 35 -5.48 9.40 -10.23
C LEU A 35 -6.37 8.32 -10.84
N LEU A 36 -7.68 8.52 -10.84
CA LEU A 36 -8.61 7.56 -11.43
C LEU A 36 -8.31 7.33 -12.90
N LYS A 37 -8.09 8.40 -13.66
CA LYS A 37 -7.75 8.30 -15.08
C LYS A 37 -6.46 7.53 -15.30
N GLU A 38 -5.37 7.92 -14.65
CA GLU A 38 -4.05 7.34 -14.90
C GLU A 38 -3.92 5.91 -14.35
N LEU A 39 -4.52 5.59 -13.20
CA LEU A 39 -4.54 4.22 -12.70
C LEU A 39 -5.41 3.31 -13.58
N ASN A 40 -6.49 3.83 -14.18
CA ASN A 40 -7.25 3.06 -15.17
C ASN A 40 -6.46 2.82 -16.47
N HIS A 41 -5.55 3.74 -16.86
CA HIS A 41 -4.62 3.48 -17.96
C HIS A 41 -3.65 2.35 -17.62
N VAL A 42 -3.08 2.37 -16.40
CA VAL A 42 -2.20 1.29 -15.92
C VAL A 42 -2.98 -0.04 -15.87
N LEU A 43 -4.18 -0.05 -15.30
CA LEU A 43 -5.03 -1.25 -15.21
C LEU A 43 -5.27 -1.88 -16.59
N LYS A 44 -5.59 -1.06 -17.60
CA LYS A 44 -5.79 -1.54 -18.98
C LYS A 44 -4.52 -2.17 -19.57
N ALA A 45 -3.35 -1.62 -19.28
CA ALA A 45 -2.07 -2.15 -19.75
C ALA A 45 -1.66 -3.45 -19.05
N LEU A 46 -2.13 -3.68 -17.81
CA LEU A 46 -1.82 -4.91 -17.06
C LEU A 46 -2.58 -6.14 -17.58
N GLU A 47 -3.75 -5.95 -18.18
CA GLU A 47 -4.61 -7.04 -18.69
C GLU A 47 -4.90 -8.14 -17.64
N LEU A 48 -4.87 -7.79 -16.35
CA LEU A 48 -5.13 -8.72 -15.25
C LEU A 48 -6.64 -8.74 -14.92
N PRO A 49 -7.33 -9.89 -15.01
CA PRO A 49 -8.79 -9.95 -14.95
C PRO A 49 -9.39 -9.65 -13.58
N LYS A 50 -8.59 -9.74 -12.52
CA LYS A 50 -9.02 -9.49 -11.13
C LYS A 50 -8.56 -8.14 -10.59
N ALA A 51 -7.79 -7.40 -11.38
CA ALA A 51 -7.32 -6.09 -10.97
C ALA A 51 -8.43 -5.06 -11.19
N GLU A 52 -8.51 -4.08 -10.30
CA GLU A 52 -9.50 -3.00 -10.35
C GLU A 52 -8.96 -1.71 -9.75
N VAL A 53 -9.54 -0.58 -10.16
CA VAL A 53 -9.32 0.71 -9.51
C VAL A 53 -10.51 1.01 -8.61
N LEU A 54 -10.27 1.10 -7.31
CA LEU A 54 -11.28 1.30 -6.27
C LEU A 54 -11.25 2.72 -5.73
N GLU A 55 -12.43 3.30 -5.58
CA GLU A 55 -12.66 4.53 -4.82
C GLU A 55 -13.18 4.21 -3.42
N LYS A 56 -12.38 4.51 -2.39
CA LYS A 56 -12.78 4.37 -1.00
C LYS A 56 -13.20 5.74 -0.46
N ASN A 57 -14.48 6.04 -0.55
CA ASN A 57 -15.06 7.33 -0.14
C ASN A 57 -15.96 7.19 1.10
N ASN A 58 -15.74 6.18 1.95
CA ASN A 58 -16.58 5.90 3.12
C ASN A 58 -16.46 6.97 4.22
N ILE A 59 -15.33 7.68 4.27
CA ILE A 59 -15.04 8.74 5.25
C ILE A 59 -14.60 9.98 4.47
N GLU A 60 -15.37 11.05 4.57
CA GLU A 60 -15.06 12.34 3.94
C GLU A 60 -13.72 12.88 4.46
N ASN A 61 -12.91 13.46 3.58
CA ASN A 61 -11.57 13.97 3.88
C ASN A 61 -10.53 12.91 4.33
N LEU A 62 -10.86 11.63 4.16
CA LEU A 62 -9.97 10.48 4.37
C LEU A 62 -10.15 9.46 3.23
N GLU A 63 -10.49 9.97 2.05
CA GLU A 63 -10.75 9.18 0.87
C GLU A 63 -9.46 8.54 0.33
N ALA A 64 -9.60 7.46 -0.43
CA ALA A 64 -8.48 6.84 -1.12
C ALA A 64 -8.83 6.35 -2.53
N VAL A 65 -7.85 6.40 -3.42
CA VAL A 65 -7.88 5.72 -4.72
C VAL A 65 -6.87 4.58 -4.67
N VAL A 66 -7.31 3.38 -5.01
CA VAL A 66 -6.52 2.15 -4.89
C VAL A 66 -6.49 1.42 -6.21
N LEU A 67 -5.30 1.12 -6.74
CA LEU A 67 -5.13 0.08 -7.75
C LEU A 67 -4.92 -1.24 -7.01
N ASP A 68 -5.92 -2.11 -7.01
CA ASP A 68 -5.92 -3.41 -6.34
C ASP A 68 -5.75 -4.52 -7.38
N LEU A 69 -4.81 -5.46 -7.18
CA LEU A 69 -4.64 -6.62 -8.07
C LEU A 69 -5.54 -7.80 -7.69
N GLY A 70 -6.38 -7.61 -6.68
CA GLY A 70 -7.41 -8.56 -6.25
C GLY A 70 -6.85 -9.74 -5.48
N ARG A 71 -7.67 -10.79 -5.37
CA ARG A 71 -7.37 -11.98 -4.59
C ARG A 71 -7.40 -13.26 -5.41
N THR A 72 -6.46 -14.16 -5.13
CA THR A 72 -6.34 -15.45 -5.80
C THR A 72 -6.20 -16.58 -4.79
N SER A 73 -6.44 -17.82 -5.23
CA SER A 73 -6.02 -18.97 -4.43
C SER A 73 -4.49 -18.99 -4.40
N SER A 74 -3.90 -19.17 -3.23
CA SER A 74 -2.44 -19.28 -3.08
C SER A 74 -1.88 -20.61 -3.60
N GLY A 75 -2.73 -21.61 -3.85
CA GLY A 75 -2.31 -23.00 -4.06
C GLY A 75 -1.98 -23.75 -2.77
N ILE A 76 -1.85 -23.06 -1.63
CA ILE A 76 -1.60 -23.68 -0.32
C ILE A 76 -2.94 -24.10 0.31
N THR A 77 -2.96 -25.32 0.84
CA THR A 77 -4.11 -25.88 1.53
C THR A 77 -3.70 -26.39 2.90
N GLU A 78 -4.34 -25.85 3.92
CA GLU A 78 -4.20 -26.31 5.30
C GLU A 78 -5.18 -27.46 5.54
N ASN A 79 -4.68 -28.59 6.05
CA ASN A 79 -5.55 -29.66 6.55
C ASN A 79 -5.91 -29.32 8.00
N LEU A 80 -7.19 -29.11 8.28
CA LEU A 80 -7.65 -28.93 9.65
C LEU A 80 -7.70 -30.31 10.31
N GLU A 81 -6.76 -30.55 11.23
CA GLU A 81 -6.58 -31.83 11.93
C GLU A 81 -7.92 -32.37 12.45
N ASP A 82 -8.10 -33.68 12.36
CA ASP A 82 -9.26 -34.44 12.86
C ASP A 82 -10.65 -34.07 12.31
N THR A 83 -10.74 -33.17 11.32
CA THR A 83 -12.01 -32.81 10.68
C THR A 83 -12.16 -33.36 9.26
N GLY A 84 -11.06 -33.74 8.61
CA GLY A 84 -11.02 -34.06 7.18
C GLY A 84 -11.30 -32.85 6.26
N VAL A 85 -11.43 -31.64 6.84
CA VAL A 85 -11.70 -30.40 6.11
C VAL A 85 -10.38 -29.78 5.66
N LYS A 86 -10.38 -29.30 4.42
CA LYS A 86 -9.27 -28.59 3.80
C LYS A 86 -9.60 -27.11 3.65
N ARG A 87 -8.74 -26.24 4.14
CA ARG A 87 -8.86 -24.78 3.99
C ARG A 87 -7.86 -24.28 2.97
N THR A 88 -8.34 -23.80 1.82
CA THR A 88 -7.48 -23.10 0.85
C THR A 88 -7.13 -21.72 1.38
N MET A 89 -5.84 -21.42 1.42
CA MET A 89 -5.36 -20.09 1.82
C MET A 89 -5.50 -19.12 0.65
N ILE A 90 -5.97 -17.91 0.94
CA ILE A 90 -6.18 -16.86 -0.06
C ILE A 90 -4.97 -15.95 -0.09
N LYS A 91 -4.54 -15.57 -1.30
CA LYS A 91 -3.48 -14.61 -1.54
C LYS A 91 -4.09 -13.26 -1.92
N SER A 92 -3.64 -12.21 -1.25
CA SER A 92 -3.79 -10.84 -1.74
C SER A 92 -2.65 -10.53 -2.71
N ASN A 93 -2.96 -10.06 -3.91
CA ASN A 93 -1.96 -9.81 -4.96
C ASN A 93 -1.27 -8.44 -4.84
N GLY A 94 -1.57 -7.69 -3.78
CA GLY A 94 -0.99 -6.37 -3.51
C GLY A 94 -1.78 -5.20 -4.10
N SER A 95 -1.46 -3.99 -3.64
CA SER A 95 -2.17 -2.78 -4.04
C SER A 95 -1.29 -1.53 -3.98
N LEU A 96 -1.51 -0.59 -4.90
CA LEU A 96 -0.97 0.77 -4.85
C LEU A 96 -2.05 1.74 -4.35
N ILE A 97 -1.78 2.46 -3.28
CA ILE A 97 -2.76 3.25 -2.54
C ILE A 97 -2.35 4.72 -2.51
N TYR A 98 -3.28 5.60 -2.89
CA TYR A 98 -3.23 7.04 -2.70
C TYR A 98 -4.31 7.43 -1.71
N GLN A 99 -3.92 7.85 -0.50
CA GLN A 99 -4.85 8.18 0.57
C GLN A 99 -4.70 9.64 0.99
N GLN A 100 -5.83 10.34 1.06
CA GLN A 100 -5.86 11.66 1.67
C GLN A 100 -5.67 11.55 3.19
N LEU A 101 -4.78 12.38 3.73
CA LEU A 101 -4.53 12.52 5.16
C LEU A 101 -5.42 13.62 5.76
N PHE A 102 -5.55 13.62 7.09
CA PHE A 102 -6.35 14.60 7.82
C PHE A 102 -5.98 16.07 7.52
N ASN A 103 -4.74 16.34 7.11
CA ASN A 103 -4.24 17.66 6.75
C ASN A 103 -4.33 17.97 5.24
N GLY A 104 -5.06 17.16 4.47
CA GLY A 104 -5.28 17.31 3.04
C GLY A 104 -4.13 16.84 2.14
N LYS A 105 -2.97 16.47 2.71
CA LYS A 105 -1.89 15.86 1.94
C LYS A 105 -2.24 14.46 1.48
N ILE A 106 -1.50 13.94 0.51
CA ILE A 106 -1.71 12.62 -0.06
C ILE A 106 -0.54 11.72 0.35
N MET A 107 -0.85 10.65 1.06
CA MET A 107 0.09 9.57 1.34
C MET A 107 0.03 8.55 0.20
N VAL A 108 1.20 8.14 -0.28
CA VAL A 108 1.35 7.09 -1.29
C VAL A 108 2.04 5.90 -0.64
N MET A 109 1.45 4.72 -0.78
CA MET A 109 1.98 3.48 -0.20
C MET A 109 1.66 2.26 -1.06
N ILE A 110 2.48 1.23 -0.93
CA ILE A 110 2.27 -0.09 -1.52
C ILE A 110 1.96 -1.09 -0.41
N MET A 111 0.93 -1.90 -0.63
CA MET A 111 0.73 -3.14 0.10
C MET A 111 1.29 -4.27 -0.75
N SER A 112 2.37 -4.90 -0.31
CA SER A 112 2.94 -6.06 -0.99
C SER A 112 1.99 -7.26 -0.94
N PRO A 113 2.16 -8.24 -1.86
CA PRO A 113 1.38 -9.46 -1.80
C PRO A 113 1.62 -10.21 -0.47
N HIS A 114 0.59 -10.94 -0.01
CA HIS A 114 0.68 -11.80 1.17
C HIS A 114 -0.36 -12.91 1.11
N ILE A 115 -0.10 -14.00 1.83
CA ILE A 115 -1.01 -15.15 1.94
C ILE A 115 -1.67 -15.11 3.32
N GLU A 116 -2.99 -15.15 3.33
CA GLU A 116 -3.78 -15.14 4.57
C GLU A 116 -3.48 -16.37 5.42
N GLY A 117 -3.02 -16.14 6.65
CA GLY A 117 -2.67 -17.19 7.60
C GLY A 117 -1.29 -17.80 7.40
N TYR A 118 -0.48 -17.29 6.47
CA TYR A 118 0.86 -17.79 6.20
C TYR A 118 1.89 -16.68 6.22
N GLY A 119 2.76 -16.71 7.24
CA GLY A 119 3.75 -15.68 7.47
C GLY A 119 3.15 -14.38 7.98
N GLU A 120 4.03 -13.46 8.40
CA GLU A 120 3.61 -12.09 8.71
C GLU A 120 3.62 -11.26 7.41
N PRO A 121 2.53 -10.52 7.12
CA PRO A 121 2.52 -9.59 5.99
C PRO A 121 3.63 -8.56 6.17
N LYS A 122 4.33 -8.23 5.08
CA LYS A 122 5.26 -7.10 5.09
C LYS A 122 4.51 -5.82 5.49
N PRO A 123 5.09 -4.96 6.35
CA PRO A 123 4.50 -3.66 6.60
C PRO A 123 4.37 -2.89 5.29
N PRO A 124 3.33 -2.06 5.12
CA PRO A 124 3.17 -1.30 3.89
C PRO A 124 4.39 -0.42 3.59
N LEU A 125 4.85 -0.45 2.34
CA LEU A 125 5.94 0.38 1.88
C LEU A 125 5.41 1.80 1.61
N SER A 126 5.72 2.74 2.51
CA SER A 126 5.43 4.16 2.27
C SER A 126 6.41 4.72 1.24
N LEU A 127 5.88 5.24 0.13
CA LEU A 127 6.70 5.85 -0.92
C LEU A 127 6.98 7.31 -0.57
N GLU A 128 5.94 8.09 -0.32
CA GLU A 128 6.06 9.53 -0.04
C GLU A 128 4.74 10.13 0.46
N ILE A 129 4.83 11.36 0.99
CA ILE A 129 3.69 12.21 1.33
C ILE A 129 3.82 13.51 0.56
N LEU A 130 2.86 13.77 -0.33
CA LEU A 130 2.87 14.90 -1.25
C LEU A 130 1.73 15.86 -0.92
N ARG A 131 1.92 17.13 -1.27
CA ARG A 131 0.80 18.06 -1.42
C ARG A 131 0.08 17.76 -2.73
N PRO A 132 -1.22 18.11 -2.83
CA PRO A 132 -1.96 17.97 -4.08
C PRO A 132 -1.27 18.58 -5.30
N ASP A 133 -0.71 19.79 -5.15
CA ASP A 133 -0.03 20.50 -6.23
C ASP A 133 1.30 19.84 -6.67
N GLU A 134 1.93 19.04 -5.81
CA GLU A 134 3.17 18.30 -6.08
C GLU A 134 2.90 17.00 -6.87
N LEU A 135 1.73 16.38 -6.69
CA LEU A 135 1.40 15.11 -7.31
C LEU A 135 0.98 15.28 -8.79
N LYS A 136 1.93 15.01 -9.70
CA LYS A 136 1.71 15.06 -11.16
C LYS A 136 1.74 13.67 -11.79
N VAL A 137 1.25 13.55 -13.03
CA VAL A 137 1.21 12.28 -13.78
C VAL A 137 2.55 11.50 -13.76
N PRO A 138 3.74 12.12 -13.94
CA PRO A 138 5.01 11.40 -13.87
C PRO A 138 5.27 10.68 -12.54
N PHE A 139 4.75 11.21 -11.43
CA PHE A 139 4.83 10.53 -10.14
C PHE A 139 3.99 9.26 -10.13
N VAL A 140 2.77 9.32 -10.69
CA VAL A 140 1.87 8.15 -10.76
C VAL A 140 2.53 7.01 -11.55
N ILE A 141 3.19 7.33 -12.66
CA ILE A 141 3.93 6.34 -13.46
C ILE A 141 5.08 5.73 -12.64
N ARG A 142 5.92 6.55 -11.99
CA ARG A 142 7.03 6.06 -11.14
C ARG A 142 6.53 5.19 -9.99
N HIS A 143 5.41 5.55 -9.36
CA HIS A 143 4.82 4.75 -8.29
C HIS A 143 4.30 3.41 -8.83
N ALA A 144 3.68 3.41 -10.01
CA ALA A 144 3.24 2.18 -10.67
C ALA A 144 4.44 1.28 -11.03
N GLU A 145 5.53 1.83 -11.56
CA GLU A 145 6.78 1.08 -11.82
C GLU A 145 7.35 0.47 -10.53
N THR A 146 7.36 1.23 -9.44
CA THR A 146 7.83 0.76 -8.13
C THR A 146 6.94 -0.35 -7.59
N PHE A 147 5.62 -0.21 -7.76
CA PHE A 147 4.63 -1.21 -7.39
C PHE A 147 4.81 -2.50 -8.17
N LEU A 148 4.93 -2.41 -9.50
CA LEU A 148 5.13 -3.58 -10.37
C LEU A 148 6.44 -4.29 -10.06
N ARG A 149 7.51 -3.55 -9.74
CA ARG A 149 8.76 -4.16 -9.28
C ARG A 149 8.56 -4.94 -7.97
N ASP A 150 7.91 -4.35 -6.97
CA ASP A 150 7.69 -5.00 -5.66
C ASP A 150 6.89 -6.30 -5.79
N ILE A 151 5.80 -6.30 -6.57
CA ILE A 151 5.03 -7.52 -6.80
C ILE A 151 5.83 -8.55 -7.59
N THR A 152 6.58 -8.16 -8.62
CA THR A 152 7.38 -9.10 -9.42
C THR A 152 8.47 -9.74 -8.57
N GLU A 153 9.17 -8.97 -7.73
CA GLU A 153 10.18 -9.51 -6.81
C GLU A 153 9.59 -10.43 -5.74
N TRP A 154 8.32 -10.25 -5.38
CA TRP A 154 7.62 -11.15 -4.48
C TRP A 154 7.20 -12.45 -5.16
N GLU A 155 6.72 -12.39 -6.40
CA GLU A 155 6.31 -13.58 -7.18
C GLU A 155 7.52 -14.41 -7.62
N ASP A 156 8.60 -13.74 -8.04
CA ASP A 156 9.87 -14.33 -8.48
C ASP A 156 10.80 -14.58 -7.27
N TYR A 157 10.22 -14.85 -6.10
CA TYR A 157 11.00 -15.11 -4.91
C TYR A 157 11.81 -16.41 -5.08
N ASP A 158 13.13 -16.23 -5.12
CA ASP A 158 14.13 -17.28 -5.18
C ASP A 158 14.78 -17.45 -3.80
N ASP A 159 14.58 -18.61 -3.17
CA ASP A 159 15.04 -18.98 -1.84
C ASP A 159 16.52 -19.43 -1.81
N GLU A 160 17.18 -19.55 -2.97
CA GLU A 160 18.59 -19.96 -3.06
C GLU A 160 19.59 -18.83 -2.71
N GLN A 161 19.12 -17.61 -2.43
CA GLN A 161 19.98 -16.48 -2.08
C GLN A 161 20.10 -16.29 -0.55
N PRO A 162 21.28 -16.58 0.06
CA PRO A 162 21.46 -16.63 1.52
C PRO A 162 21.27 -15.32 2.29
N ASN A 163 21.02 -14.20 1.59
CA ASN A 163 20.93 -12.85 2.20
C ASN A 163 19.52 -12.22 2.18
N LYS A 164 18.46 -12.95 1.82
CA LYS A 164 17.07 -12.45 1.85
C LYS A 164 16.26 -12.97 3.05
N THR A 165 16.88 -13.06 4.23
CA THR A 165 16.27 -13.48 5.50
C THR A 165 15.20 -12.52 6.09
N GLY A 166 14.63 -11.62 5.27
CA GLY A 166 13.63 -10.63 5.69
C GLY A 166 12.22 -10.84 5.12
N GLN A 167 12.00 -11.82 4.23
CA GLN A 167 10.64 -12.16 3.83
C GLN A 167 10.09 -13.19 4.81
N GLY A 168 8.97 -12.88 5.48
CA GLY A 168 8.35 -13.67 6.55
C GLY A 168 7.79 -15.04 6.15
N PHE A 169 8.43 -15.75 5.22
CA PHE A 169 8.16 -17.13 4.86
C PHE A 169 8.80 -18.04 5.90
N ASN A 170 8.16 -18.18 7.06
CA ASN A 170 8.54 -19.23 8.00
C ASN A 170 7.88 -20.55 7.58
N PRO A 171 8.64 -21.62 7.27
CA PRO A 171 8.06 -22.91 6.93
C PRO A 171 7.24 -23.46 8.12
N ILE A 172 5.96 -23.73 7.87
CA ILE A 172 5.08 -24.40 8.85
C ILE A 172 5.66 -25.79 9.13
N GLY A 173 5.85 -26.12 10.41
CA GLY A 173 6.29 -27.46 10.85
C GLY A 173 7.80 -27.66 10.96
N PHE A 174 8.61 -26.63 10.68
CA PHE A 174 10.07 -26.67 10.89
C PHE A 174 10.50 -25.65 11.95
N ASN A 175 9.96 -25.76 13.17
CA ASN A 175 10.68 -25.25 14.33
C ASN A 175 11.81 -26.24 14.61
N THR A 176 13.02 -25.96 14.12
CA THR A 176 14.22 -26.52 14.73
C THR A 176 14.44 -25.77 16.05
N GLU A 177 13.71 -26.14 17.10
CA GLU A 177 14.26 -25.94 18.43
C GLU A 177 15.50 -26.84 18.52
N PRO A 178 16.71 -26.30 18.70
CA PRO A 178 17.83 -27.16 19.06
C PRO A 178 17.48 -27.80 20.41
N PRO A 179 17.70 -29.11 20.59
CA PRO A 179 17.51 -29.72 21.90
C PRO A 179 18.43 -28.98 22.88
N ASN A 180 17.85 -28.44 23.95
CA ASN A 180 18.62 -27.99 25.10
C ASN A 180 19.42 -29.22 25.59
N GLU A 181 20.74 -29.17 25.41
CA GLU A 181 21.66 -30.05 26.12
C GLU A 181 21.72 -29.61 27.58
N GLU A 182 21.08 -30.36 28.46
CA GLU A 182 21.45 -30.49 29.89
C GLU A 182 21.74 -31.96 30.22
#